data_AF-A0A218WHB8-F1
#
_entry.id   AF-A0A218WHB8-F1
#
_cell.length_a   1.000
_cell.length_b   1.000
_cell.length_c   1.000
_cell.angle_alpha   90.00
_cell.angle_beta   90.00
_cell.angle_gamma   90.00
#
_symmetry.space_group_name_H-M   'P 1'
#
loop_
_entity.id
_entity.type
_entity.pdbx_description
1 polymer ?
#
loop_
_entity_poly.entity_id
_entity_poly.type
_entity_poly.pdbx_seq_one_letter_code
_entity_poly.pdbx_strand_id
1 'polypeptide(L)'
;MCRAMIPAFVWVNELKSWRRTIGSSITKRLAALGCIISYTSRSKKPTIPFAYIKNVLDLASNSDDLSICCPLTQLETHHIISEEVMRALGMEGVIVNVDREALIDEEPMVELLVRGKY
;
A
#
# COMPACT_ATOMS: atom_id res chain seq x y z
N MET A 1 20.07 -15.82 -2.01
CA MET A 1 18.79 -16.10 -1.32
C MET A 1 17.73 -15.25 -1.99
N CYS A 2 16.72 -15.84 -2.63
CA CYS A 2 15.58 -15.06 -3.10
C CYS A 2 14.84 -14.56 -1.86
N ARG A 3 14.92 -13.25 -1.58
CA ARG A 3 14.13 -12.62 -0.53
C ARG A 3 12.67 -12.81 -0.90
N ALA A 4 11.86 -13.35 0.02
CA ALA A 4 10.43 -13.44 -0.21
C ALA A 4 9.91 -12.00 -0.27
N MET A 5 9.41 -11.58 -1.43
CA MET A 5 8.79 -10.27 -1.64
C MET A 5 7.63 -10.10 -0.65
N ILE A 6 7.63 -9.00 0.11
CA ILE A 6 6.59 -8.65 1.09
C ILE A 6 5.73 -7.52 0.51
N PRO A 7 4.74 -7.85 -0.32
CA PRO A 7 3.80 -6.86 -0.81
C PRO A 7 2.81 -6.46 0.27
N ALA A 8 2.62 -5.15 0.41
CA ALA A 8 1.58 -4.55 1.21
C ALA A 8 0.54 -3.84 0.39
N PHE A 9 -0.67 -3.78 0.96
CA PHE A 9 -1.80 -3.09 0.37
C PHE A 9 -2.27 -1.94 1.26
N VAL A 10 -2.35 -0.75 0.67
CA VAL A 10 -3.12 0.35 1.23
C VAL A 10 -4.55 0.20 0.77
N TRP A 11 -5.38 -0.38 1.64
CA TRP A 11 -6.79 -0.67 1.34
C TRP A 11 -7.71 0.05 2.31
N VAL A 12 -8.03 1.30 2.00
CA VAL A 12 -8.91 2.14 2.82
C VAL A 12 -10.35 2.06 2.31
N ASN A 13 -11.04 0.92 2.43
CA ASN A 13 -12.48 0.92 2.11
C ASN A 13 -13.39 0.25 3.15
N GLU A 14 -14.57 0.86 3.31
CA GLU A 14 -15.69 0.43 4.15
C GLU A 14 -16.54 -0.67 3.49
N LEU A 15 -16.24 -1.02 2.24
CA LEU A 15 -17.03 -1.96 1.47
C LEU A 15 -17.09 -3.31 2.20
N LYS A 16 -18.30 -3.62 2.67
CA LYS A 16 -18.71 -4.82 3.41
C LYS A 16 -18.38 -6.14 2.70
N SER A 17 -17.87 -6.11 1.46
CA SER A 17 -17.53 -7.28 0.67
C SER A 17 -16.11 -7.19 0.08
N TRP A 18 -15.15 -7.74 0.83
CA TRP A 18 -13.78 -8.01 0.38
C TRP A 18 -13.74 -8.71 -0.99
N ARG A 19 -14.70 -9.59 -1.28
CA ARG A 19 -14.66 -10.51 -2.45
C ARG A 19 -14.73 -9.87 -3.84
N ARG A 20 -15.05 -8.58 -3.97
CA ARG A 20 -15.33 -7.94 -5.29
C ARG A 20 -14.49 -6.70 -5.59
N THR A 21 -13.42 -6.46 -4.85
CA THR A 21 -12.54 -5.29 -5.07
C THR A 21 -11.31 -5.66 -5.90
N ILE A 22 -10.70 -4.64 -6.53
CA ILE A 22 -9.40 -4.77 -7.21
C ILE A 22 -8.36 -5.29 -6.22
N GLY A 23 -8.28 -4.70 -5.02
CA GLY A 23 -7.40 -5.14 -3.94
C GLY A 23 -7.50 -6.63 -3.65
N SER A 24 -8.71 -7.19 -3.44
CA SER A 24 -8.86 -8.63 -3.18
C SER A 24 -8.40 -9.51 -4.35
N SER A 25 -8.51 -9.05 -5.59
CA SER A 25 -8.07 -9.82 -6.76
C SER A 25 -6.55 -9.85 -6.85
N ILE A 26 -5.88 -8.73 -6.56
CA ILE A 26 -4.42 -8.66 -6.52
C ILE A 26 -3.90 -9.50 -5.35
N THR A 27 -4.45 -9.32 -4.15
CA THR A 27 -4.08 -10.08 -2.96
C THR A 27 -4.25 -11.60 -3.16
N LYS A 28 -5.31 -12.05 -3.84
CA LYS A 28 -5.50 -13.49 -4.16
C LYS A 28 -4.37 -14.04 -5.04
N ARG A 29 -3.89 -13.25 -6.02
CA ARG A 29 -2.79 -13.64 -6.90
C ARG A 29 -1.46 -13.67 -6.15
N LEU A 30 -1.16 -12.65 -5.35
CA LEU A 30 0.06 -12.60 -4.54
C LEU A 30 0.10 -13.72 -3.49
N ALA A 31 -1.05 -14.05 -2.88
CA ALA A 31 -1.14 -15.15 -1.94
C ALA A 31 -0.87 -16.51 -2.64
N ALA A 32 -1.34 -16.68 -3.88
CA ALA A 32 -1.04 -17.86 -4.68
C ALA A 32 0.44 -17.96 -5.09
N LEU A 33 1.15 -16.83 -5.13
CA LEU A 33 2.60 -16.76 -5.38
C LEU A 33 3.45 -16.97 -4.12
N GLY A 34 2.83 -17.16 -2.95
CA GLY A 34 3.53 -17.35 -1.68
C GLY A 34 4.07 -16.07 -1.05
N CYS A 35 3.58 -14.91 -1.47
CA CYS A 35 3.96 -13.62 -0.88
C CYS A 35 3.40 -13.46 0.55
N ILE A 36 4.15 -12.75 1.40
CA ILE A 36 3.68 -12.33 2.73
C ILE A 36 2.91 -11.04 2.55
N ILE A 37 1.64 -11.03 2.96
CA ILE A 37 0.74 -9.91 2.69
C ILE A 37 0.31 -9.22 3.98
N SER A 38 0.46 -7.90 3.97
CA SER A 38 -0.03 -6.98 5.01
C SER A 38 -1.00 -5.97 4.42
N TYR A 39 -1.91 -5.45 5.24
CA TYR A 39 -2.85 -4.42 4.81
C TYR A 39 -3.08 -3.36 5.90
N THR A 40 -3.43 -2.16 5.44
CA THR A 40 -3.94 -1.09 6.30
C THR A 40 -5.33 -0.67 5.83
N SER A 41 -6.17 -0.25 6.78
CA SER A 41 -7.52 0.25 6.54
C SER A 41 -7.98 1.06 7.76
N ARG A 42 -9.12 1.76 7.68
CA ARG A 42 -9.68 2.50 8.83
C ARG A 42 -9.97 1.62 10.05
N SER A 43 -10.30 0.35 9.84
CA SER A 43 -10.61 -0.58 10.93
C SER A 43 -10.26 -2.00 10.54
N LYS A 44 -9.61 -2.74 11.45
CA LYS A 44 -9.27 -4.16 11.27
C LYS A 44 -10.51 -4.94 10.86
N LYS A 45 -10.41 -5.66 9.75
CA LYS A 45 -11.50 -6.51 9.27
C LYS A 45 -11.30 -7.95 9.77
N PRO A 46 -12.29 -8.55 10.46
CA PRO A 46 -12.17 -9.91 10.99
C PRO A 46 -12.17 -10.99 9.89
N THR A 47 -12.66 -10.66 8.70
CA THR A 47 -12.77 -11.58 7.56
C THR A 47 -11.52 -11.65 6.69
N ILE A 48 -10.50 -10.82 6.96
CA ILE A 48 -9.27 -10.74 6.18
C ILE A 48 -8.16 -11.49 6.93
N PRO A 49 -7.56 -12.54 6.34
CA PRO A 49 -6.56 -13.38 7.01
C PRO A 49 -5.13 -12.79 6.99
N PHE A 50 -4.96 -11.58 6.45
CA PHE A 50 -3.67 -10.90 6.31
C PHE A 50 -3.32 -10.07 7.55
N ALA A 51 -2.04 -9.74 7.72
CA ALA A 51 -1.60 -8.92 8.83
C ALA A 51 -2.18 -7.50 8.72
N TYR A 52 -2.86 -7.04 9.76
CA TYR A 52 -3.40 -5.69 9.83
C TYR A 52 -2.39 -4.75 10.49
N ILE A 53 -2.03 -3.69 9.77
CA ILE A 53 -1.15 -2.62 10.26
C ILE A 53 -1.95 -1.31 10.26
N LYS A 54 -1.95 -0.62 11.40
CA LYS A 54 -2.82 0.54 11.62
C LYS A 54 -2.44 1.75 10.76
N ASN A 55 -1.15 2.00 10.63
CA ASN A 55 -0.63 3.19 9.94
C ASN A 55 0.03 2.79 8.61
N VAL A 56 -0.09 3.66 7.60
CA VAL A 56 0.54 3.44 6.29
C VAL A 56 2.06 3.50 6.38
N LEU A 57 2.60 4.35 7.25
CA LEU A 57 4.04 4.45 7.50
C LEU A 57 4.62 3.13 8.00
N ASP A 58 4.01 2.57 9.06
CA ASP A 58 4.41 1.26 9.61
C ASP A 58 4.25 0.13 8.58
N LEU A 59 3.25 0.24 7.71
CA LEU A 59 3.04 -0.71 6.62
C LEU A 59 4.20 -0.62 5.62
N ALA A 60 4.56 0.59 5.17
CA ALA A 60 5.67 0.82 4.25
C ALA A 60 7.01 0.33 4.82
N SER A 61 7.31 0.60 6.09
CA SER A 61 8.56 0.12 6.74
C SER A 61 8.70 -1.40 6.78
N ASN A 62 7.60 -2.15 6.66
CA ASN A 62 7.59 -3.61 6.73
C ASN A 62 7.34 -4.28 5.37
N SER A 63 7.43 -3.52 4.27
CA SER A 63 7.02 -3.99 2.94
C SER A 63 8.05 -3.64 1.88
N ASP A 64 8.16 -4.50 0.88
CA ASP A 64 8.99 -4.25 -0.30
C ASP A 64 8.16 -3.60 -1.43
N ASP A 65 6.84 -3.81 -1.45
CA ASP A 65 5.94 -3.20 -2.44
C ASP A 65 4.70 -2.62 -1.77
N LEU A 66 4.19 -1.50 -2.28
CA LEU A 66 2.99 -0.86 -1.80
C LEU A 66 1.98 -0.67 -2.92
N SER A 67 0.91 -1.46 -2.91
CA SER A 67 -0.20 -1.32 -3.85
C SER A 67 -1.33 -0.52 -3.21
N ILE A 68 -1.70 0.59 -3.84
CA ILE A 68 -2.71 1.52 -3.35
C ILE A 68 -4.01 1.24 -4.10
N CYS A 69 -5.03 0.87 -3.33
CA CYS A 69 -6.36 0.53 -3.83
C CYS A 69 -7.43 1.11 -2.90
N CYS A 70 -7.42 2.43 -2.68
CA CYS A 70 -8.40 3.14 -1.86
C CYS A 70 -9.14 4.28 -2.57
N PRO A 71 -10.41 4.55 -2.18
CA PRO A 71 -11.10 5.78 -2.55
C PRO A 71 -10.38 7.00 -1.99
N LEU A 72 -10.32 8.06 -2.81
CA LEU A 72 -9.83 9.37 -2.39
C LEU A 72 -10.86 10.06 -1.50
N THR A 73 -10.46 10.42 -0.28
CA THR A 73 -11.18 11.31 0.62
C THR A 73 -10.27 12.49 0.97
N GLN A 74 -10.86 13.70 1.04
CA GLN A 74 -10.09 14.93 1.27
C GLN A 74 -9.42 15.00 2.66
N LEU A 75 -9.96 14.28 3.65
CA LEU A 75 -9.48 14.34 5.03
C LEU A 75 -8.56 13.18 5.42
N GLU A 76 -8.74 11.99 4.84
CA GLU A 76 -8.07 10.79 5.34
C GLU A 76 -7.08 10.19 4.35
N THR A 77 -7.32 10.29 3.04
CA THR A 77 -6.48 9.61 2.04
C THR A 77 -5.79 10.52 1.05
N HIS A 78 -6.06 11.83 1.09
CA HIS A 78 -5.33 12.81 0.30
C HIS A 78 -3.86 12.82 0.73
N HIS A 79 -2.94 12.62 -0.21
CA HIS A 79 -1.49 12.50 0.05
C HIS A 79 -1.16 11.47 1.14
N ILE A 80 -1.93 10.38 1.22
CA ILE A 80 -1.67 9.30 2.18
C ILE A 80 -0.28 8.67 1.99
N ILE A 81 0.23 8.71 0.76
CA ILE A 81 1.60 8.37 0.44
C ILE A 81 2.41 9.66 0.40
N SER A 82 2.87 10.06 1.59
CA SER A 82 3.74 11.20 1.79
C SER A 82 5.21 10.84 1.54
N GLU A 83 6.09 11.84 1.53
CA GLU A 83 7.54 11.66 1.48
C GLU A 83 8.04 10.69 2.55
N GLU A 84 7.50 10.76 3.77
CA GLU A 84 7.89 9.87 4.87
C GLU A 84 7.56 8.41 4.55
N VAL A 85 6.40 8.15 3.93
CA VAL A 85 6.00 6.81 3.51
C VAL A 85 6.90 6.28 2.40
N MET A 86 7.24 7.12 1.41
CA MET A 86 8.18 6.76 0.34
C MET A 86 9.56 6.42 0.90
N ARG A 87 10.07 7.24 1.83
CA ARG A 87 11.34 6.99 2.51
C ARG A 87 11.32 5.73 3.37
N ALA A 88 10.19 5.45 4.03
CA ALA A 88 10.02 4.26 4.84
C ALA A 88 9.99 2.97 4.02
N LEU A 89 9.42 3.01 2.80
CA LEU A 89 9.44 1.89 1.86
C LEU A 89 10.87 1.62 1.35
N GLY A 90 11.67 2.67 1.20
CA GLY A 90 13.08 2.59 0.81
C GLY A 90 13.31 2.53 -0.70
N MET A 91 14.59 2.53 -1.09
CA MET A 91 15.02 2.68 -2.49
C MET A 91 14.77 1.45 -3.38
N GLU A 92 14.59 0.26 -2.79
CA GLU A 92 14.19 -0.93 -3.55
C GLU A 92 12.67 -1.11 -3.59
N GLY A 93 11.95 -0.18 -2.96
CA GLY A 93 10.52 -0.25 -2.74
C GLY A 93 9.71 0.19 -3.95
N VAL A 94 8.67 -0.56 -4.34
CA VAL A 94 7.82 -0.19 -5.48
C VAL A 94 6.45 0.31 -5.01
N ILE A 95 6.04 1.49 -5.50
CA ILE A 95 4.67 2.00 -5.32
C ILE A 95 3.86 1.76 -6.59
N VAL A 96 2.69 1.12 -6.44
CA VAL A 96 1.73 0.90 -7.52
C VAL A 96 0.40 1.54 -7.15
N ASN A 97 0.08 2.67 -7.79
CA ASN A 97 -1.23 3.30 -7.65
C ASN A 97 -2.20 2.80 -8.71
N VAL A 98 -3.36 2.28 -8.29
CA VAL A 98 -4.39 1.73 -9.19
C VAL A 98 -5.69 2.57 -9.15
N ASP A 99 -5.75 3.64 -8.34
CA ASP A 99 -6.99 4.38 -8.10
C ASP A 99 -6.97 5.86 -8.54
N ARG A 100 -6.40 6.77 -7.72
CA ARG A 100 -6.47 8.22 -7.92
C ARG A 100 -5.11 8.86 -7.67
N GLU A 101 -4.74 9.83 -8.50
CA GLU A 101 -3.44 10.53 -8.45
C GLU A 101 -3.18 11.20 -7.10
N ALA A 102 -4.16 11.93 -6.56
CA ALA A 102 -4.06 12.69 -5.30
C ALA A 102 -3.94 11.84 -4.01
N LEU A 103 -3.76 10.51 -4.13
CA LEU A 103 -3.37 9.65 -3.02
C LEU A 103 -1.86 9.74 -2.76
N ILE A 104 -1.08 10.12 -3.77
CA ILE A 104 0.37 10.27 -3.71
C ILE A 104 0.70 11.75 -3.69
N ASP A 105 1.62 12.14 -2.82
CA ASP A 105 2.24 13.46 -2.88
C ASP A 105 3.28 13.49 -4.00
N GLU A 106 2.89 14.06 -5.15
CA GLU A 106 3.70 14.01 -6.37
C GLU A 106 4.97 14.87 -6.31
N GLU A 107 4.92 16.04 -5.65
CA GLU A 107 6.08 16.93 -5.52
C GLU A 107 7.30 16.24 -4.88
N PRO A 108 7.18 15.64 -3.68
CA PRO A 108 8.29 14.91 -3.07
C PRO A 108 8.60 13.62 -3.84
N MET A 109 7.63 12.96 -4.48
CA MET A 109 7.89 11.76 -5.27
C MET A 109 8.82 12.07 -6.45
N VAL A 110 8.51 13.11 -7.22
CA VAL A 110 9.33 13.54 -8.35
C VAL A 110 10.71 13.96 -7.88
N GLU A 111 10.82 14.71 -6.78
CA GLU A 111 12.12 15.08 -6.22
C GLU A 111 12.97 13.85 -5.84
N LEU A 112 12.36 12.86 -5.18
CA LEU A 112 13.04 11.64 -4.78
C LEU A 112 13.52 10.82 -5.98
N LEU A 113 12.68 10.66 -6.99
CA LEU A 113 13.00 9.95 -8.24
C LEU A 113 14.13 10.65 -9.01
N VAL A 114 14.03 11.97 -9.19
CA VAL A 114 15.04 12.75 -9.93
C VAL A 114 16.41 12.71 -9.21
N ARG A 115 16.41 12.69 -7.88
CA ARG A 115 17.64 12.62 -7.07
C ARG A 115 18.18 11.20 -6.91
N GLY A 116 17.50 10.18 -7.44
CA GLY A 116 17.86 8.77 -7.24
C GLY A 116 17.83 8.36 -5.77
N LYS A 117 16.95 8.98 -4.99
CA LYS A 117 16.70 8.68 -3.57
C LYS A 117 15.46 7.79 -3.38
N TYR A 118 14.82 7.44 -4.49
CA TYR A 118 13.72 6.51 -4.67
C TYR A 118 13.81 5.95 -6.08
#